data_AF-A0A7X6WRM9-F1
#
_entry.id   AF-A0A7X6WRM9-F1
#
_cell.length_a   1.000
_cell.length_b   1.000
_cell.length_c   1.000
_cell.angle_alpha   90.00
_cell.angle_beta   90.00
_cell.angle_gamma   90.00
#
_symmetry.space_group_name_H-M   'P 1'
#
loop_
_entity.id
_entity.type
_entity.pdbx_description
1 polymer ?
#
loop_
_entity_poly.entity_id
_entity_poly.type
_entity_poly.pdbx_seq_one_letter_code
_entity_poly.pdbx_strand_id
1 'polypeptide(L)'
;MKQTELSLKNIWVTVIASLFLYAFLGYNSLLQEGLPITFDYKDLTNPFFIGAVVLSLILAGLAHYYLPRFMRPDNYQRNHLVGLLQFVLSWLIGNLGIGLFFLTNSFTQLVFLCIISLISLIKLFPHIDQIEKK
;
A
#
# COMPACT_ATOMS: atom_id res chain seq x y z
N MET A 1 -24.46 8.38 -15.81
CA MET A 1 -23.09 7.96 -15.46
C MET A 1 -22.69 8.52 -14.09
N LYS A 2 -23.28 8.04 -12.98
CA LYS A 2 -22.91 8.42 -11.59
C LYS A 2 -22.41 7.24 -10.75
N GLN A 3 -22.43 6.02 -11.29
CA GLN A 3 -22.16 4.79 -10.54
C GLN A 3 -20.68 4.42 -10.49
N THR A 4 -19.88 4.83 -11.49
CA THR A 4 -18.44 4.58 -11.57
C THR A 4 -17.60 5.51 -10.69
N GLU A 5 -17.99 6.79 -10.57
CA GLU A 5 -17.40 7.78 -9.62
C GLU A 5 -17.46 7.28 -8.16
N LEU A 6 -18.53 6.58 -7.80
CA LEU A 6 -18.73 6.05 -6.45
C LEU A 6 -17.81 4.86 -6.17
N SER A 7 -17.34 4.12 -7.18
CA SER A 7 -16.60 2.87 -6.97
C SER A 7 -15.13 3.10 -6.58
N LEU A 8 -14.42 4.02 -7.25
CA LEU A 8 -12.99 4.23 -7.02
C LEU A 8 -12.69 5.01 -5.73
N LYS A 9 -13.53 6.01 -5.41
CA LYS A 9 -13.44 6.73 -4.12
C LYS A 9 -13.68 5.79 -2.94
N ASN A 10 -14.65 4.87 -3.05
CA ASN A 10 -14.90 3.88 -2.01
C ASN A 10 -13.72 2.92 -1.83
N ILE A 11 -13.12 2.44 -2.93
CA ILE A 11 -11.91 1.59 -2.89
C ILE A 11 -10.76 2.29 -2.15
N TRP A 12 -10.56 3.59 -2.39
CA TRP A 12 -9.54 4.39 -1.70
C TRP A 12 -9.81 4.52 -0.20
N VAL A 13 -11.04 4.88 0.18
CA VAL A 13 -11.46 4.96 1.59
C VAL A 13 -11.27 3.61 2.28
N THR A 14 -11.62 2.51 1.62
CA THR A 14 -11.43 1.15 2.17
C THR A 14 -9.95 0.84 2.42
N VAL A 15 -9.04 1.23 1.53
CA VAL A 15 -7.60 0.96 1.74
C VAL A 15 -7.02 1.79 2.86
N ILE A 16 -7.33 3.08 2.92
CA ILE A 16 -6.87 3.93 4.01
C ILE A 16 -7.43 3.41 5.33
N ALA A 17 -8.74 3.11 5.37
CA ALA A 17 -9.36 2.49 6.54
C ALA A 17 -8.68 1.17 6.93
N SER A 18 -8.27 0.34 5.96
CA SER A 18 -7.54 -0.91 6.21
C SER A 18 -6.17 -0.65 6.80
N LEU A 19 -5.38 0.28 6.25
CA LEU A 19 -4.06 0.64 6.78
C LEU A 19 -4.15 1.21 8.19
N PHE A 20 -5.16 2.04 8.47
CA PHE A 20 -5.45 2.54 9.82
C PHE A 20 -5.85 1.42 10.77
N LEU A 21 -6.72 0.50 10.33
CA LEU A 21 -7.11 -0.66 11.11
C LEU A 21 -5.90 -1.53 11.45
N TYR A 22 -4.98 -1.73 10.51
CA TYR A 22 -3.76 -2.52 10.76
C TYR A 22 -2.79 -1.83 11.73
N ALA A 23 -2.59 -0.52 11.59
CA ALA A 23 -1.80 0.24 12.55
C ALA A 23 -2.44 0.17 13.96
N PHE A 24 -3.76 0.25 14.03
CA PHE A 24 -4.53 0.12 15.28
C PHE A 24 -4.46 -1.28 15.88
N LEU A 25 -4.53 -2.33 15.07
CA LEU A 25 -4.39 -3.72 15.52
C LEU A 25 -2.97 -3.98 16.03
N GLY A 26 -1.93 -3.54 15.31
CA GLY A 26 -0.55 -3.64 15.77
C GLY A 26 -0.32 -2.89 17.08
N TYR A 27 -0.88 -1.69 17.21
CA TYR A 27 -0.86 -0.92 18.46
C TYR A 27 -1.52 -1.67 19.62
N ASN A 28 -2.71 -2.24 19.42
CA ASN A 28 -3.39 -3.02 20.46
C ASN A 28 -2.65 -4.31 20.82
N SER A 29 -2.03 -4.98 19.85
CA SER A 29 -1.22 -6.17 20.09
C SER A 29 -0.06 -5.88 21.05
N LEU A 30 0.66 -4.77 20.81
CA LEU A 30 1.76 -4.34 21.69
C LEU A 30 1.27 -4.00 23.10
N LEU A 31 0.12 -3.32 23.21
CA LEU A 31 -0.47 -3.01 24.51
C LEU A 31 -0.89 -4.27 25.29
N GLN A 32 -1.48 -5.26 24.61
CA GLN A 32 -1.88 -6.53 25.22
C GLN A 32 -0.68 -7.34 25.71
N GLU A 33 0.44 -7.30 24.99
CA GLU A 33 1.68 -7.96 25.37
C GLU A 33 2.52 -7.15 26.37
N GLY A 34 2.10 -5.93 26.70
CA GLY A 34 2.85 -5.02 27.57
C GLY A 34 4.18 -4.54 26.97
N LEU A 35 4.33 -4.65 25.65
CA LEU A 35 5.53 -4.22 24.94
C LEU A 35 5.52 -2.70 24.73
N PRO A 36 6.66 -2.01 24.94
CA PRO A 36 6.74 -0.59 24.70
C PRO A 36 6.65 -0.31 23.19
N ILE A 37 5.92 0.74 22.83
CA ILE A 37 5.91 1.25 21.46
C ILE A 37 7.19 2.07 21.28
N THR A 38 8.18 1.47 20.63
CA THR A 38 9.47 2.11 20.35
C THR A 38 9.57 2.48 18.87
N PHE A 39 10.21 3.62 18.63
CA PHE A 39 10.66 4.05 17.31
C PHE A 39 12.19 4.05 17.30
N ASP A 40 12.80 2.86 17.24
CA ASP A 40 14.25 2.71 17.20
C ASP A 40 14.74 2.62 15.74
N TYR A 41 15.74 3.42 15.39
CA TYR A 41 16.38 3.37 14.08
C TYR A 41 17.06 2.02 13.81
N LYS A 42 17.43 1.27 14.86
CA LYS A 42 17.99 -0.08 14.73
C LYS A 42 17.00 -1.06 14.11
N ASP A 43 15.71 -0.83 14.26
CA ASP A 43 14.70 -1.66 13.60
C ASP A 43 14.77 -1.54 12.07
N LEU A 44 15.24 -0.39 11.57
CA LEU A 44 15.37 -0.13 10.14
C LEU A 44 16.61 -0.80 9.52
N THR A 45 17.56 -1.26 10.34
CA THR A 45 18.74 -2.00 9.85
C THR A 45 18.52 -3.51 9.82
N ASN A 46 17.35 -3.99 10.24
CA ASN A 46 17.00 -5.40 10.17
C ASN A 46 17.01 -5.89 8.70
N PRO A 47 17.75 -6.95 8.36
CA PRO A 47 17.84 -7.45 6.99
C PRO A 47 16.49 -7.87 6.41
N PHE A 48 15.56 -8.38 7.22
CA PHE A 48 14.21 -8.70 6.78
C PHE A 48 13.42 -7.44 6.41
N PHE A 49 13.57 -6.36 7.18
CA PHE A 49 12.96 -5.07 6.86
C PHE A 49 13.54 -4.48 5.57
N ILE A 50 14.86 -4.50 5.42
CA ILE A 50 15.52 -4.04 4.19
C ILE A 50 14.99 -4.83 2.99
N GLY A 51 14.91 -6.15 3.09
CA GLY A 51 14.33 -7.01 2.07
C GLY A 51 12.88 -6.65 1.74
N ALA A 52 12.05 -6.42 2.76
CA ALA A 52 10.65 -6.01 2.59
C ALA A 52 10.52 -4.64 1.93
N VAL A 53 11.38 -3.68 2.29
CA VAL A 53 11.42 -2.34 1.68
C VAL A 53 11.83 -2.45 0.21
N VAL A 54 12.89 -3.19 -0.11
CA VAL A 54 13.33 -3.41 -1.50
C VAL A 54 12.23 -4.06 -2.32
N LEU A 55 11.60 -5.12 -1.80
CA LEU A 55 10.48 -5.78 -2.47
C LEU A 55 9.29 -4.83 -2.67
N SER A 56 8.97 -4.02 -1.66
CA SER A 56 7.90 -3.01 -1.74
C SER A 56 8.17 -1.97 -2.82
N LEU A 57 9.42 -1.51 -2.94
CA LEU A 57 9.84 -0.59 -4.00
C LEU A 57 9.77 -1.23 -5.39
N ILE A 58 10.13 -2.51 -5.53
CA ILE A 58 9.98 -3.27 -6.78
C ILE A 58 8.51 -3.37 -7.16
N LEU A 59 7.64 -3.75 -6.23
CA LEU A 59 6.20 -3.85 -6.46
C LEU A 59 5.59 -2.51 -6.86
N ALA A 60 5.98 -1.42 -6.18
CA ALA A 60 5.58 -0.07 -6.57
C ALA A 60 6.11 0.30 -7.97
N GLY A 61 7.36 -0.05 -8.28
CA GLY A 61 7.95 0.15 -9.60
C GLY A 61 7.17 -0.57 -10.71
N LEU A 62 6.81 -1.82 -10.46
CA LEU A 62 6.01 -2.64 -11.37
C LEU A 62 4.62 -2.05 -11.57
N ALA A 63 3.94 -1.66 -10.49
CA ALA A 63 2.63 -1.04 -10.52
C ALA A 63 2.63 0.25 -11.34
N HIS A 64 3.56 1.16 -11.06
CA HIS A 64 3.49 2.53 -11.60
C HIS A 64 4.17 2.73 -12.95
N TYR A 65 5.22 1.95 -13.26
CA TYR A 65 6.03 2.19 -14.46
C TYR A 65 5.88 1.10 -15.51
N TYR A 66 5.90 -0.18 -15.10
CA TYR A 66 5.88 -1.28 -16.06
C TYR A 66 4.46 -1.64 -16.52
N LEU A 67 3.49 -1.75 -15.59
CA LEU A 67 2.11 -2.10 -15.91
C LEU A 67 1.46 -1.17 -16.94
N PRO A 68 1.53 0.17 -16.77
CA PRO A 68 0.96 1.11 -17.74
C PRO A 68 1.66 1.07 -19.09
N ARG A 69 2.96 0.74 -19.12
CA ARG A 69 3.76 0.71 -20.35
C ARG A 69 3.51 -0.54 -21.18
N PHE A 70 3.32 -1.70 -20.53
CA PHE A 70 3.00 -2.96 -21.21
C PHE A 70 1.54 -3.06 -21.62
N MET A 71 0.63 -2.52 -20.81
CA MET A 71 -0.80 -2.50 -21.10
C MET A 71 -1.21 -1.11 -21.59
N ARG A 72 -0.68 -0.69 -22.75
CA ARG A 72 -1.08 0.58 -23.38
C ARG A 72 -2.62 0.68 -23.36
N PRO A 73 -3.17 1.70 -22.71
CA PRO A 73 -4.59 1.76 -22.44
C PRO A 73 -5.34 2.26 -23.67
N ASP A 74 -5.71 1.31 -24.52
CA ASP A 74 -6.41 1.63 -25.76
C ASP A 74 -7.95 1.64 -25.57
N ASN A 75 -8.46 1.12 -24.43
CA ASN A 75 -9.89 0.98 -24.10
C ASN A 75 -10.22 1.20 -22.61
N TYR A 76 -11.44 1.69 -22.31
CA TYR A 76 -11.95 1.98 -20.94
C TYR A 76 -11.86 0.78 -19.96
N GLN A 77 -12.15 -0.44 -20.42
CA GLN A 77 -12.02 -1.64 -19.58
C GLN A 77 -10.58 -1.94 -19.16
N ARG A 78 -9.59 -1.63 -20.01
CA ARG A 78 -8.17 -1.88 -19.71
C ARG A 78 -7.64 -0.88 -18.68
N ASN A 79 -8.14 0.36 -18.69
CA ASN A 79 -7.85 1.36 -17.65
C ASN A 79 -8.29 0.89 -16.26
N HIS A 80 -9.50 0.33 -16.15
CA HIS A 80 -9.97 -0.26 -14.89
C HIS A 80 -9.12 -1.44 -14.45
N LEU A 81 -8.72 -2.31 -15.38
CA LEU A 81 -7.88 -3.47 -15.06
C LEU A 81 -6.48 -3.07 -14.60
N VAL A 82 -5.84 -2.09 -15.25
CA VAL A 82 -4.55 -1.54 -14.82
C VAL A 82 -4.67 -0.90 -13.44
N GLY A 83 -5.72 -0.09 -13.20
CA GLY A 83 -5.97 0.50 -11.88
C GLY A 83 -6.17 -0.56 -10.78
N LEU A 84 -6.88 -1.65 -11.09
CA LEU A 84 -7.13 -2.75 -10.16
C LEU A 84 -5.85 -3.58 -9.89
N LEU A 85 -4.99 -3.76 -10.89
CA LEU A 85 -3.68 -4.39 -10.72
C LEU A 85 -2.73 -3.53 -9.87
N GLN A 86 -2.68 -2.23 -10.14
CA GLN A 86 -1.89 -1.31 -9.33
C GLN A 86 -2.40 -1.25 -7.88
N PHE A 87 -3.72 -1.36 -7.70
CA PHE A 87 -4.36 -1.49 -6.40
C PHE A 87 -3.92 -2.77 -5.68
N VAL A 88 -4.00 -3.93 -6.33
CA VAL A 88 -3.58 -5.21 -5.73
C VAL A 88 -2.11 -5.17 -5.34
N LEU A 89 -1.24 -4.64 -6.21
CA LEU A 89 0.19 -4.50 -5.91
C LEU A 89 0.46 -3.57 -4.73
N SER A 90 -0.27 -2.45 -4.62
CA SER A 90 -0.16 -1.56 -3.47
C SER A 90 -0.71 -2.18 -2.19
N TRP A 91 -1.76 -3.00 -2.27
CA TRP A 91 -2.30 -3.73 -1.13
C TRP A 91 -1.37 -4.84 -0.63
N LEU A 92 -0.62 -5.49 -1.52
CA LEU A 92 0.42 -6.46 -1.15
C LEU A 92 1.57 -5.82 -0.35
N ILE A 93 1.94 -4.57 -0.65
CA ILE A 93 2.92 -3.80 0.13
C ILE A 93 2.43 -3.60 1.57
N GLY A 94 1.16 -3.23 1.75
CA GLY A 94 0.56 -3.11 3.08
C GLY A 94 0.57 -4.43 3.86
N ASN A 95 0.25 -5.56 3.21
CA ASN A 95 0.30 -6.88 3.84
C ASN A 95 1.72 -7.34 4.19
N LEU A 96 2.73 -6.96 3.40
CA LEU A 96 4.14 -7.20 3.75
C LEU A 96 4.51 -6.47 5.05
N GLY A 97 4.01 -5.25 5.25
CA GLY A 97 4.17 -4.50 6.51
C GLY A 97 3.64 -5.23 7.73
N ILE A 98 2.45 -5.82 7.60
CA ILE A 98 1.78 -6.58 8.66
C ILE A 98 2.50 -7.90 8.92
N GLY A 99 2.82 -8.64 7.85
CA GLY A 99 3.54 -9.91 7.98
C GLY A 99 4.90 -9.71 8.66
N LEU A 100 5.61 -8.64 8.32
CA LEU A 100 6.87 -8.29 8.97
C LEU A 100 6.67 -7.90 10.44
N PHE A 101 5.63 -7.12 10.76
CA PHE A 101 5.29 -6.75 12.13
C PHE A 101 5.08 -7.97 13.04
N PHE A 102 4.31 -8.98 12.60
CA PHE A 102 4.11 -10.19 13.41
C PHE A 102 5.36 -11.06 13.54
N LEU A 103 6.34 -10.90 12.65
CA LEU A 103 7.61 -11.63 12.72
C LEU A 103 8.64 -10.95 13.62
N THR A 104 8.61 -9.61 13.69
CA THR A 104 9.66 -8.81 14.35
C THR A 104 9.17 -8.02 15.55
N ASN A 105 7.85 -7.93 15.77
CA ASN A 105 7.18 -7.07 16.73
C ASN A 105 7.60 -5.59 16.65
N SER A 106 8.13 -5.15 15.50
CA SER A 106 8.60 -3.77 15.34
C SER A 106 7.50 -2.87 14.77
N PHE A 107 7.00 -2.00 15.64
CA PHE A 107 6.05 -0.95 15.23
C PHE A 107 6.67 0.03 14.23
N THR A 108 7.96 0.36 14.39
CA THR A 108 8.71 1.21 13.46
C THR A 108 8.62 0.69 12.03
N GLN A 109 8.83 -0.61 11.84
CA GLN A 109 8.80 -1.26 10.53
C GLN A 109 7.41 -1.27 9.92
N LEU A 110 6.38 -1.54 10.73
CA LEU A 110 4.98 -1.48 10.32
C LEU A 110 4.62 -0.10 9.78
N VAL A 111 4.96 0.95 10.54
CA VAL A 111 4.68 2.34 10.16
C VAL A 111 5.39 2.71 8.86
N PHE A 112 6.66 2.34 8.70
CA PHE A 112 7.42 2.62 7.48
C PHE A 112 6.84 1.95 6.24
N LEU A 113 6.47 0.67 6.33
CA LEU A 113 5.89 -0.07 5.20
C LEU A 113 4.48 0.43 4.86
N CYS A 114 3.70 0.86 5.86
CA CYS A 114 2.43 1.55 5.65
C CYS A 114 2.61 2.89 4.91
N ILE A 115 3.65 3.67 5.24
CA ILE A 115 3.97 4.92 4.53
C ILE A 115 4.35 4.64 3.06
N ILE A 116 5.17 3.63 2.80
CA ILE A 116 5.53 3.23 1.43
C ILE A 116 4.28 2.80 0.65
N SER A 117 3.40 2.02 1.28
CA SER A 117 2.10 1.63 0.71
C SER A 117 1.25 2.86 0.37
N LEU A 118 1.16 3.85 1.26
CA LEU A 118 0.42 5.10 1.05
C LEU A 118 1.01 5.93 -0.11
N ILE A 119 2.33 6.07 -0.18
CA ILE A 119 2.99 6.80 -1.27
C ILE A 119 2.74 6.11 -2.63
N SER A 120 2.78 4.77 -2.65
CA SER A 120 2.40 4.00 -3.85
C SER A 120 0.95 4.29 -4.26
N LEU A 121 0.02 4.39 -3.31
CA LEU A 121 -1.38 4.68 -3.60
C LEU A 121 -1.62 6.12 -4.06
N ILE A 122 -0.88 7.11 -3.54
CA ILE A 122 -1.04 8.52 -3.93
C ILE A 122 -0.61 8.73 -5.40
N LYS A 123 0.42 8.03 -5.87
CA LYS A 123 0.85 8.10 -7.28
C LYS A 123 -0.18 7.56 -8.29
N LEU A 124 -1.19 6.79 -7.84
CA LEU A 124 -2.32 6.35 -8.66
C LEU A 124 -3.27 7.52 -9.03
N PHE A 125 -3.35 8.53 -8.16
CA PHE A 125 -4.40 9.55 -8.18
C PHE A 125 -4.41 10.46 -9.44
N PRO A 126 -3.27 11.00 -9.93
CA PRO A 126 -3.29 11.84 -11.11
C PRO A 126 -3.68 11.09 -12.39
N HIS A 127 -3.55 9.76 -12.42
CA HIS A 127 -3.97 8.97 -13.57
C HIS A 127 -5.48 8.68 -13.56
N ILE A 128 -6.08 8.47 -12.38
CA ILE A 128 -7.53 8.27 -12.24
C ILE A 128 -8.29 9.55 -12.60
N ASP A 129 -7.88 10.71 -12.07
CA ASP A 129 -8.50 12.01 -12.41
C ASP A 129 -8.41 12.33 -13.92
N GLN A 130 -7.39 11.83 -14.60
CA GLN A 130 -7.23 11.99 -16.06
C GLN A 130 -8.09 11.03 -16.88
N ILE A 131 -8.35 9.82 -16.36
CA ILE A 131 -9.30 8.86 -16.97
C ILE A 131 -10.74 9.34 -16.80
N GLU A 132 -11.05 10.01 -15.69
CA GLU A 132 -12.40 10.49 -15.35
C GLU A 132 -12.80 11.76 -16.12
N LYS A 133 -11.83 12.56 -16.58
CA LYS A 133 -12.06 13.79 -17.36
C LYS A 133 -12.17 13.58 -18.88
N LYS A 134 -12.02 12.36 -19.39
CA LYS A 134 -12.18 11.99 -20.80
C LYS A 134 -13.43 11.15 -21.02
#